data_AF-A0A6N2JPG6-F1
#
_entry.id   AF-A0A6N2JPG6-F1
#
_cell.length_a   1.000
_cell.length_b   1.000
_cell.length_c   1.000
_cell.angle_alpha   90.00
_cell.angle_beta   90.00
_cell.angle_gamma   90.00
#
_symmetry.space_group_name_H-M   'P 1'
#
loop_
_entity.id
_entity.type
_entity.pdbx_description
1 polymer ?
#
loop_
_entity_poly.entity_id
_entity_poly.type
_entity_poly.pdbx_seq_one_letter_code
_entity_poly.pdbx_strand_id
1 'polypeptide(L)'
;MLKLTYTDAGLYLERLDISLEEFVSNRVLLSLRSGLSIHVESSRAAFLLTADVVDLLLLKSVMSDRLSNKLSVDRVDDRYVEVCFSGTWISSDLRAEEGTLVTALGDRVEFYLHKLWKISESTLTFAN
;
A
#
# COMPACT_ATOMS: atom_id res chain seq x y z
N MET A 1 7.31 2.34 6.74
CA MET A 1 5.86 2.21 6.43
C MET A 1 5.64 2.12 4.93
N LEU A 2 4.49 1.62 4.48
CA LEU A 2 4.08 1.67 3.07
C LEU A 2 3.12 2.82 2.80
N LYS A 3 3.25 3.40 1.61
CA LYS A 3 2.38 4.41 1.04
C LYS A 3 1.92 3.93 -0.33
N LEU A 4 0.61 3.79 -0.52
CA LEU A 4 0.00 3.49 -1.81
C LEU A 4 -0.78 4.71 -2.28
N THR A 5 -0.44 5.22 -3.46
CA THR A 5 -1.11 6.37 -4.06
C THR A 5 -1.94 5.92 -5.26
N TYR A 6 -3.21 6.27 -5.25
CA TYR A 6 -4.16 6.10 -6.34
C TYR A 6 -4.26 7.41 -7.10
N THR A 7 -4.01 7.35 -8.40
CA THR A 7 -4.14 8.47 -9.33
C THR A 7 -4.86 7.99 -10.59
N ASP A 8 -5.34 8.92 -11.41
CA ASP A 8 -5.86 8.64 -12.74
C ASP A 8 -4.84 7.91 -13.64
N ALA A 9 -3.54 8.10 -13.40
CA ALA A 9 -2.46 7.45 -14.13
C ALA A 9 -2.14 6.03 -13.61
N GLY A 10 -2.75 5.60 -12.51
CA GLY A 10 -2.55 4.29 -11.92
C GLY A 10 -2.12 4.32 -10.46
N LEU A 11 -1.46 3.25 -10.05
CA LEU A 11 -1.10 2.95 -8.66
C LEU A 11 0.41 3.06 -8.45
N TYR A 12 0.81 3.65 -7.32
CA TYR A 12 2.21 3.76 -6.95
C TYR A 12 2.41 3.31 -5.50
N LEU A 13 3.25 2.30 -5.30
CA LEU A 13 3.64 1.84 -3.97
C LEU A 13 5.05 2.32 -3.63
N GLU A 14 5.17 3.03 -2.52
CA GLU A 14 6.43 3.54 -1.97
C GLU A 14 6.64 3.01 -0.55
N ARG A 15 7.90 2.81 -0.17
CA ARG A 15 8.29 2.60 1.23
C ARG A 15 8.89 3.88 1.78
N LEU A 16 8.40 4.30 2.94
CA LEU A 16 8.81 5.52 3.64
C LEU A 16 9.46 5.18 4.99
N ASP A 17 10.49 5.93 5.36
CA ASP A 17 11.25 5.76 6.60
C ASP A 17 10.73 6.62 7.77
N ILE A 18 9.56 7.22 7.61
CA ILE A 18 8.87 7.99 8.66
C ILE A 18 7.71 7.20 9.24
N SER A 19 7.29 7.57 10.45
CA SER A 19 6.17 6.90 11.11
C SER A 19 4.82 7.28 10.49
N LEU A 20 3.81 6.43 10.69
CA LEU A 20 2.44 6.72 10.23
C LEU A 20 1.89 7.99 10.89
N GLU A 21 2.13 8.16 12.19
CA GLU A 21 1.70 9.35 12.94
C GLU A 21 2.36 10.63 12.42
N GLU A 22 3.67 10.57 12.13
CA GLU A 22 4.41 11.69 11.57
C GLU A 22 3.90 12.08 10.18
N PHE A 23 3.66 11.09 9.30
CA PHE A 23 3.12 11.37 7.97
C PHE A 23 1.73 11.99 8.02
N VAL A 24 0.82 11.43 8.81
CA VAL A 24 -0.55 11.95 8.94
C VAL A 24 -0.51 13.37 9.54
N SER A 25 0.29 13.60 10.58
CA SER A 25 0.45 14.92 11.20
C SER A 25 0.99 15.95 10.22
N ASN A 26 1.98 15.59 9.40
CA ASN A 26 2.52 16.46 8.36
C ASN A 26 1.48 16.81 7.29
N ARG A 27 0.64 15.85 6.89
CA ARG A 27 -0.45 16.10 5.93
C ARG A 27 -1.54 17.02 6.49
N VAL A 28 -1.94 16.81 7.75
CA VAL A 28 -2.90 17.69 8.45
C VAL A 28 -2.31 19.09 8.64
N LEU A 29 -1.03 19.22 8.99
CA LEU A 29 -0.40 20.53 9.11
C LEU A 29 -0.33 21.26 7.76
N LEU A 30 -0.03 20.53 6.68
CA LEU A 30 -0.03 21.08 5.33
C LEU A 30 -1.43 21.56 4.91
N SER A 31 -2.49 20.80 5.21
CA SER A 31 -3.87 21.18 4.89
C SER A 31 -4.26 22.48 5.60
N LEU A 32 -3.92 22.60 6.89
CA LEU A 32 -4.16 23.82 7.68
C LEU A 32 -3.41 25.05 7.12
N ARG A 33 -2.17 24.86 6.64
CA ARG A 33 -1.34 25.95 6.09
C ARG A 33 -1.74 26.36 4.68
N SER A 34 -2.22 25.42 3.87
CA SER A 34 -2.59 25.66 2.47
C SER A 34 -4.05 26.10 2.31
N GLY A 35 -4.89 25.89 3.33
CA GLY A 35 -6.34 26.10 3.22
C GLY A 35 -7.05 25.02 2.38
N LEU A 36 -6.34 24.00 1.92
CA LEU A 36 -6.91 22.88 1.19
C LEU A 36 -7.39 21.83 2.19
N SER A 37 -8.67 21.51 2.16
CA SER A 37 -9.23 20.47 3.02
C SER A 37 -8.69 19.09 2.63
N ILE A 38 -8.48 18.25 3.65
CA ILE A 38 -8.21 16.83 3.48
C ILE A 38 -9.18 16.03 4.33
N HIS A 39 -9.51 14.84 3.87
CA HIS A 39 -10.27 13.84 4.60
C HIS A 39 -9.31 12.74 5.04
N VAL A 40 -9.42 12.32 6.30
CA VAL A 40 -8.57 11.28 6.88
C VAL A 40 -9.47 10.24 7.55
N GLU A 41 -9.37 8.99 7.12
CA GLU A 41 -10.20 7.90 7.64
C GLU A 41 -9.46 6.57 7.68
N SER A 42 -9.99 5.61 8.46
CA SER A 42 -9.53 4.23 8.39
C SER A 42 -10.14 3.56 7.16
N SER A 43 -9.32 2.92 6.34
CA SER A 43 -9.78 2.27 5.12
C SER A 43 -8.94 1.04 4.78
N ARG A 44 -9.23 0.41 3.65
CA ARG A 44 -8.47 -0.71 3.08
C ARG A 44 -8.07 -0.38 1.65
N ALA A 45 -6.89 -0.84 1.27
CA ALA A 45 -6.41 -0.83 -0.10
C ALA A 45 -6.16 -2.25 -0.58
N ALA A 46 -6.23 -2.43 -1.88
CA ALA A 46 -5.82 -3.65 -2.56
C ALA A 46 -5.02 -3.32 -3.82
N PHE A 47 -4.06 -4.18 -4.15
CA PHE A 47 -3.28 -4.11 -5.37
C PHE A 47 -2.85 -5.52 -5.80
N LEU A 48 -2.55 -5.69 -7.10
CA LEU A 48 -2.13 -6.97 -7.66
C LEU A 48 -0.61 -7.07 -7.75
N LEU A 49 -0.10 -8.28 -7.52
CA LEU A 49 1.29 -8.64 -7.72
C LEU A 49 1.40 -9.87 -8.64
N THR A 50 2.38 -9.85 -9.53
CA THR A 50 2.84 -11.06 -10.22
C THR A 50 3.95 -11.68 -9.37
N ALA A 51 3.59 -12.60 -8.48
CA ALA A 51 4.55 -13.25 -7.59
C ALA A 51 4.52 -14.76 -7.80
N ASP A 52 5.71 -15.35 -7.89
CA ASP A 52 5.83 -16.80 -7.95
C ASP A 52 5.53 -17.44 -6.59
N VAL A 53 5.42 -18.77 -6.56
CA VAL A 53 5.10 -19.50 -5.33
C VAL A 53 6.17 -19.32 -4.24
N VAL A 54 7.44 -19.17 -4.61
CA VAL A 54 8.56 -19.06 -3.66
C VAL A 54 8.57 -17.70 -2.97
N ASP A 55 8.40 -16.63 -3.74
CA ASP A 55 8.29 -15.26 -3.28
C ASP A 55 7.09 -15.08 -2.32
N LEU A 56 5.96 -15.71 -2.65
CA LEU A 56 4.77 -15.71 -1.79
C LEU A 56 5.00 -16.47 -0.48
N LEU A 57 5.71 -17.61 -0.52
CA LEU A 57 6.08 -18.36 0.69
C LEU A 57 6.99 -17.52 1.60
N LEU A 58 7.94 -16.79 1.02
CA LEU A 58 8.83 -15.92 1.78
C LEU A 58 8.05 -14.78 2.45
N LEU A 59 7.15 -14.12 1.73
CA LEU A 59 6.25 -13.11 2.30
C LEU A 59 5.42 -13.70 3.45
N LYS A 60 4.80 -14.87 3.25
CA LYS A 60 4.02 -15.54 4.30
C LYS A 60 4.85 -15.91 5.52
N SER A 61 6.13 -16.27 5.36
CA SER A 61 7.01 -16.61 6.48
C SER A 61 7.39 -15.40 7.35
N VAL A 62 7.36 -14.19 6.80
CA VAL A 62 7.62 -12.96 7.57
C VAL A 62 6.34 -12.31 8.10
N MET A 63 5.16 -12.74 7.63
CA MET A 63 3.87 -12.31 8.17
C MET A 63 3.66 -12.95 9.55
N SER A 64 3.66 -12.13 10.59
CA SER A 64 3.28 -12.58 11.93
C SER A 64 1.75 -12.74 12.05
N ASP A 65 1.29 -13.61 12.95
CA ASP A 65 -0.15 -13.80 13.23
C ASP A 65 -0.87 -12.49 13.59
N ARG A 66 -0.14 -11.54 14.18
CA ARG A 66 -0.67 -10.20 14.53
C ARG A 66 -1.07 -9.36 13.31
N LEU A 67 -0.54 -9.67 12.13
CA LEU A 67 -0.85 -8.98 10.88
C LEU A 67 -2.05 -9.57 10.14
N SER A 68 -2.56 -10.73 10.55
CA SER A 68 -3.69 -11.41 9.87
C SER A 68 -4.94 -10.53 9.71
N ASN A 69 -5.23 -9.67 10.69
CA ASN A 69 -6.36 -8.74 10.62
C ASN A 69 -6.10 -7.50 9.74
N LYS A 70 -4.83 -7.24 9.42
CA LYS A 70 -4.35 -6.02 8.77
C LYS A 70 -3.87 -6.24 7.33
N LEU A 71 -3.43 -7.44 7.00
CA LEU A 71 -2.86 -7.82 5.71
C LEU A 71 -3.37 -9.20 5.31
N SER A 72 -3.95 -9.29 4.10
CA SER A 72 -4.25 -10.57 3.44
C SER A 72 -3.54 -10.64 2.09
N VAL A 73 -3.23 -11.87 1.67
CA VAL A 73 -2.57 -12.17 0.41
C VAL A 73 -3.26 -13.39 -0.19
N ASP A 74 -4.08 -13.13 -1.20
CA ASP A 74 -5.03 -14.09 -1.74
C ASP A 74 -4.73 -14.32 -3.23
N ARG A 75 -4.73 -15.59 -3.68
CA ARG A 75 -4.52 -15.88 -5.11
C ARG A 75 -5.78 -15.46 -5.88
N VAL A 76 -5.59 -14.66 -6.93
CA VAL A 76 -6.68 -14.27 -7.84
C VAL A 76 -6.78 -15.27 -8.97
N ASP A 77 -5.64 -15.59 -9.60
CA ASP A 77 -5.54 -16.57 -10.67
C ASP A 77 -4.15 -17.26 -10.70
N ASP A 78 -3.80 -17.85 -11.84
CA ASP A 78 -2.52 -18.54 -12.04
C ASP A 78 -1.31 -17.59 -12.09
N ARG A 79 -1.53 -16.30 -12.36
CA ARG A 79 -0.51 -15.27 -12.59
C ARG A 79 -0.46 -14.20 -11.50
N TYR A 80 -1.60 -13.90 -10.87
CA TYR A 80 -1.75 -12.77 -9.96
C TYR A 80 -2.18 -13.20 -8.57
N VAL A 81 -1.63 -12.49 -7.58
CA VAL A 81 -2.16 -12.43 -6.23
C VAL A 81 -2.65 -11.03 -5.92
N GLU A 82 -3.69 -10.95 -5.10
CA GLU A 82 -4.17 -9.71 -4.53
C GLU A 82 -3.58 -9.56 -3.13
N VAL A 83 -2.99 -8.40 -2.88
CA VAL A 83 -2.57 -8.00 -1.53
C VAL A 83 -3.54 -6.95 -1.05
N CYS A 84 -4.23 -7.23 0.05
CA CYS A 84 -5.12 -6.28 0.70
C CYS A 84 -4.59 -5.88 2.07
N PHE A 85 -4.57 -4.59 2.38
CA PHE A 85 -4.19 -4.12 3.71
C PHE A 85 -5.05 -2.97 4.22
N SER A 86 -5.24 -2.92 5.54
CA SER A 86 -5.87 -1.77 6.19
C SER A 86 -4.84 -0.70 6.57
N GLY A 87 -5.31 0.54 6.59
CA GLY A 87 -4.47 1.70 6.91
C GLY A 87 -5.28 2.98 6.99
N THR A 88 -4.59 4.11 6.86
CA THR A 88 -5.18 5.45 6.90
C THR A 88 -5.26 5.99 5.49
N TRP A 89 -6.48 6.23 5.01
CA TRP A 89 -6.76 6.89 3.75
C TRP A 89 -6.73 8.41 3.93
N ILE A 90 -6.10 9.10 2.99
CA ILE A 90 -6.03 10.56 2.93
C ILE A 90 -6.38 11.00 1.51
N SER A 91 -7.42 11.82 1.38
CA SER A 91 -7.92 12.35 0.10
C SER A 91 -8.36 13.81 0.22
N SER A 92 -8.63 14.46 -0.91
CA SER A 92 -9.18 15.83 -0.97
C SER A 92 -10.71 15.88 -0.81
N ASP A 93 -11.41 14.77 -1.04
CA ASP A 93 -12.87 14.64 -0.92
C ASP A 93 -13.24 13.28 -0.29
N LEU A 94 -14.37 13.20 0.40
CA LEU A 94 -14.94 11.97 0.97
C LEU A 94 -15.23 10.88 -0.06
N ARG A 95 -15.49 11.27 -1.31
CA ARG A 95 -15.79 10.37 -2.42
C ARG A 95 -14.69 10.33 -3.48
N ALA A 96 -13.50 10.84 -3.13
CA ALA A 96 -12.38 10.81 -4.05
C ALA A 96 -11.94 9.36 -4.32
N GLU A 97 -11.86 9.01 -5.60
CA GLU A 97 -11.27 7.75 -6.06
C GLU A 97 -9.74 7.84 -6.06
N GLU A 98 -9.20 9.06 -6.13
CA GLU A 98 -7.79 9.37 -5.97
C GLU A 98 -7.44 9.69 -4.51
N GLY A 99 -6.22 9.32 -4.11
CA GLY A 99 -5.76 9.60 -2.76
C GLY A 99 -4.56 8.77 -2.38
N THR A 100 -4.27 8.73 -1.09
CA THR A 100 -3.13 8.00 -0.57
C THR A 100 -3.54 7.20 0.64
N LEU A 101 -3.28 5.90 0.62
CA LEU A 101 -3.39 5.02 1.77
C LEU A 101 -2.00 4.77 2.36
N VAL A 102 -1.84 5.01 3.66
CA VAL A 102 -0.60 4.70 4.40
C VAL A 102 -0.83 3.62 5.45
N THR A 103 0.17 2.75 5.63
CA THR A 103 0.08 1.67 6.61
C THR A 103 1.43 1.28 7.19
N ALA A 104 1.45 0.95 8.48
CA ALA A 104 2.59 0.33 9.15
C ALA A 104 2.34 -1.18 9.31
N LEU A 105 3.06 -2.00 8.56
CA LEU A 105 3.00 -3.48 8.60
C LEU A 105 4.26 -4.10 9.21
N GLY A 106 5.26 -3.28 9.50
CA GLY A 106 6.54 -3.71 10.07
C GLY A 106 7.61 -3.91 9.00
N ASP A 107 8.84 -3.59 9.38
CA ASP A 107 9.98 -3.38 8.47
C ASP A 107 10.14 -4.47 7.39
N ARG A 108 10.15 -5.74 7.82
CA ARG A 108 10.38 -6.90 6.93
C ARG A 108 9.24 -7.06 5.92
N VAL A 109 7.98 -7.00 6.38
CA VAL A 109 6.81 -7.17 5.52
C VAL A 109 6.72 -6.05 4.50
N GLU A 110 6.94 -4.81 4.95
CA GLU A 110 6.96 -3.64 4.07
C GLU A 110 8.07 -3.72 3.02
N PHE A 111 9.27 -4.17 3.40
CA PHE A 111 10.37 -4.40 2.47
C PHE A 111 10.00 -5.44 1.40
N TYR A 112 9.47 -6.60 1.81
CA TYR A 112 9.12 -7.67 0.87
C TYR A 112 7.99 -7.26 -0.07
N LEU A 113 6.94 -6.62 0.42
CA LEU A 113 5.84 -6.13 -0.43
C LEU A 113 6.34 -5.10 -1.46
N HIS A 114 7.17 -4.16 -1.05
CA HIS A 114 7.75 -3.18 -1.97
C HIS A 114 8.67 -3.85 -3.01
N LYS A 115 9.48 -4.84 -2.60
CA LYS A 115 10.32 -5.63 -3.53
C LYS A 115 9.46 -6.33 -4.59
N LEU A 116 8.40 -7.03 -4.17
CA LEU A 116 7.51 -7.75 -5.08
C LEU A 116 6.75 -6.81 -6.02
N TRP A 117 6.37 -5.62 -5.53
CA TRP A 117 5.81 -4.56 -6.36
C TRP A 117 6.75 -4.15 -7.49
N LYS A 118 8.01 -3.84 -7.18
CA LYS A 118 9.01 -3.46 -8.21
C LYS A 118 9.24 -4.56 -9.26
N ILE A 119 9.22 -5.84 -8.83
CA ILE A 119 9.33 -6.98 -9.74
C ILE A 119 8.09 -7.06 -10.65
N SER A 120 6.90 -6.84 -10.09
CA SER A 120 5.64 -6.89 -10.84
C SER A 120 5.55 -5.76 -11.87
N GLU A 121 5.90 -4.53 -11.51
CA GLU A 121 5.97 -3.39 -12.44
C GLU A 121 6.93 -3.66 -13.61
N SER A 122 8.09 -4.25 -13.33
CA SER A 122 9.07 -4.58 -14.36
C SER A 122 8.50 -5.63 -15.32
N THR A 123 7.85 -6.66 -14.78
CA THR A 123 7.28 -7.77 -15.57
C THR A 123 6.14 -7.30 -16.47
N LEU A 124 5.28 -6.39 -15.98
CA LEU A 124 4.20 -5.79 -16.76
C LEU A 124 4.72 -4.88 -17.89
N THR A 125 5.87 -4.22 -17.69
CA THR A 125 6.47 -3.35 -18.71
C THR A 125 7.00 -4.13 -19.92
N PHE A 126 7.43 -5.38 -19.72
CA PHE A 126 7.93 -6.25 -20.81
C PHE A 126 6.85 -7.12 -21.47
N ALA A 127 5.61 -7.07 -20.99
CA ALA A 127 4.49 -7.84 -21.52
C ALA A 127 3.66 -7.08 -22.59
N ASN A 128 3.99 -5.80 -22.84
CA ASN A 128 3.38 -4.96 -23.87
C ASN A 128 4.29 -4.80 -25.09
#